data_AF-A0A2N5SEZ9-F1
#
_entry.id   AF-A0A2N5SEZ9-F1
#
_cell.length_a   1.000
_cell.length_b   1.000
_cell.length_c   1.000
_cell.angle_alpha   90.00
_cell.angle_beta   90.00
_cell.angle_gamma   90.00
#
_symmetry.space_group_name_H-M   'P 1'
#
loop_
_entity.id
_entity.type
_entity.pdbx_description
1 polymer ?
#
loop_
_entity_poly.entity_id
_entity_poly.type
_entity_poly.pdbx_seq_one_letter_code
_entity_poly.pdbx_strand_id
1 'polypeptide(L)'
;MWSLGFTGTYLGDYFGILMDHMVQGFPFNLTSSPMYNGSTLCFLGTALSYRSPAGVILTGLVYLVYQVALKYEEDLKSSKTK
;
A
#
# COMPACT_ATOMS: atom_id res chain seq x y z
N MET A 1 -3.82 -9.72 8.94
CA MET A 1 -2.90 -9.27 10.00
C MET A 1 -1.96 -10.41 10.44
N TRP A 2 -1.31 -11.11 9.52
CA TRP A 2 -0.56 -12.34 9.88
C TRP A 2 0.94 -12.11 10.08
N SER A 3 1.67 -11.47 9.15
CA SER A 3 3.13 -11.30 9.27
C SER A 3 3.61 -9.91 9.70
N LEU A 4 2.80 -8.85 9.53
CA LEU A 4 3.18 -7.47 9.90
C LEU A 4 2.71 -7.07 11.31
N GLY A 5 1.86 -7.88 11.96
CA GLY A 5 1.27 -7.52 13.25
C GLY A 5 0.48 -6.21 13.20
N PHE A 6 0.27 -5.57 14.36
CA PHE A 6 -0.39 -4.27 14.46
C PHE A 6 0.55 -3.13 14.04
N THR A 7 1.76 -3.10 14.60
CA THR A 7 2.75 -2.03 14.37
C THR A 7 3.20 -1.96 12.91
N GLY A 8 3.52 -3.09 12.28
CA GLY A 8 3.94 -3.10 10.87
C GLY A 8 2.82 -2.74 9.89
N THR A 9 1.56 -3.03 10.23
CA THR A 9 0.41 -2.71 9.35
C THR A 9 0.10 -1.21 9.32
N TYR A 10 0.40 -0.48 10.39
CA TYR A 10 0.09 0.95 10.53
C TYR A 10 1.34 1.83 10.49
N LEU A 11 2.35 1.43 9.71
CA LEU A 11 3.57 2.21 9.50
C LEU A 11 4.27 2.56 10.83
N GLY A 12 4.43 1.56 11.70
CA GLY A 12 5.14 1.68 12.98
C GLY A 12 6.60 2.14 12.83
N ASP A 13 7.17 2.03 11.63
CA ASP A 13 8.47 2.56 11.25
C ASP A 13 8.54 4.09 11.35
N TYR A 14 7.44 4.81 11.06
CA TYR A 14 7.38 6.26 11.30
C TYR A 14 7.42 6.62 12.78
N PHE A 15 7.08 5.69 13.68
CA PHE A 15 7.15 5.85 15.14
C PHE A 15 8.41 5.23 15.75
N GLY A 16 9.39 4.83 14.93
CA GLY A 16 10.65 4.24 15.39
C GLY A 16 10.57 2.75 15.76
N ILE A 17 9.45 2.09 15.50
CA ILE A 17 9.27 0.65 15.72
C ILE A 17 9.51 -0.05 14.37
N LEU A 18 10.78 -0.25 14.04
CA LEU A 18 11.19 -0.96 12.83
C LEU A 18 11.18 -2.48 13.05
N MET A 19 10.68 -3.24 12.08
CA MET A 19 10.76 -4.71 12.14
C MET A 19 12.19 -5.19 11.91
N ASP A 20 12.57 -6.26 12.63
CA ASP A 20 13.91 -6.86 12.53
C ASP A 20 14.22 -7.44 11.14
N HIS A 21 13.19 -7.89 10.42
CA HIS A 21 13.33 -8.47 9.09
C HIS A 21 12.21 -8.03 8.15
N MET A 22 12.55 -7.95 6.86
CA MET A 22 11.58 -7.65 5.81
C MET A 22 10.68 -8.87 5.57
N VAL A 23 9.37 -8.65 5.58
CA VAL A 23 8.39 -9.69 5.27
C VAL A 23 8.40 -9.98 3.77
N GLN A 24 8.80 -11.20 3.38
CA GLN A 24 8.79 -11.66 1.99
C GLN A 24 7.66 -12.66 1.69
N GLY A 25 6.85 -13.03 2.67
CA GLY A 25 5.70 -13.92 2.46
C GLY A 25 4.58 -13.25 1.67
N PHE A 26 3.60 -14.05 1.23
CA PHE A 26 2.38 -13.52 0.63
C PHE A 26 1.70 -12.49 1.55
N PRO A 27 1.26 -11.32 1.03
CA PRO A 27 1.22 -10.88 -0.38
C PRO A 27 2.45 -10.12 -0.90
N PHE A 28 3.51 -9.95 -0.10
CA PHE A 28 4.69 -9.12 -0.43
C PHE A 28 5.61 -9.77 -1.48
N ASN A 29 5.52 -11.08 -1.70
CA ASN A 29 6.23 -11.76 -2.78
C ASN A 29 5.67 -11.48 -4.18
N LEU A 30 4.41 -11.04 -4.30
CA LEU A 30 3.75 -10.81 -5.58
C LEU A 30 3.72 -9.34 -6.01
N THR A 31 3.72 -8.45 -5.03
CA THR A 31 3.62 -7.01 -5.26
C THR A 31 4.48 -6.30 -4.22
N SER A 32 5.22 -5.28 -4.65
CA SER A 32 6.05 -4.45 -3.77
C SER A 32 5.21 -3.68 -2.74
N SER A 33 4.00 -3.29 -3.12
CA SER A 33 3.13 -2.41 -2.31
C SER A 33 1.72 -2.99 -2.13
N PRO A 34 1.57 -4.14 -1.43
CA PRO A 34 0.29 -4.86 -1.33
C PRO A 34 -0.80 -4.06 -0.61
N MET A 35 -0.44 -3.18 0.33
CA MET A 35 -1.43 -2.38 1.07
C MET A 35 -2.11 -1.34 0.16
N TYR A 36 -1.34 -0.65 -0.68
CA TYR A 36 -1.86 0.32 -1.65
C TYR A 36 -2.68 -0.36 -2.75
N ASN A 37 -2.19 -1.47 -3.30
CA ASN A 37 -2.92 -2.23 -4.31
C ASN A 37 -4.19 -2.88 -3.75
N GLY A 38 -4.11 -3.46 -2.54
CA GLY A 38 -5.25 -4.09 -1.87
C GLY A 38 -6.36 -3.08 -1.54
N SER A 39 -6.02 -1.91 -1.00
CA SER A 39 -7.00 -0.85 -0.72
C SER A 39 -7.66 -0.31 -1.99
N THR A 40 -6.89 -0.13 -3.07
CA THR A 40 -7.44 0.26 -4.39
C THR A 40 -8.47 -0.77 -4.88
N LEU A 41 -8.17 -2.07 -4.76
CA LEU A 41 -9.09 -3.14 -5.13
C LEU A 41 -10.35 -3.15 -4.25
N CYS A 42 -10.24 -2.86 -2.96
CA CYS A 42 -11.40 -2.69 -2.07
C CYS A 42 -12.29 -1.51 -2.52
N PHE A 43 -11.71 -0.38 -2.90
CA PHE A 43 -12.45 0.76 -3.45
C PHE A 43 -13.13 0.41 -4.77
N LEU A 44 -12.41 -0.29 -5.67
CA LEU A 44 -12.96 -0.75 -6.93
C LEU A 44 -14.14 -1.70 -6.71
N GLY A 45 -13.96 -2.72 -5.86
CA GLY A 45 -15.00 -3.69 -5.55
C GLY A 45 -16.24 -3.04 -4.93
N THR A 46 -16.04 -2.03 -4.08
CA THR A 46 -17.14 -1.23 -3.53
C THR A 46 -17.85 -0.46 -4.65
N ALA A 47 -17.10 0.28 -5.47
CA ALA A 47 -17.68 1.05 -6.59
C ALA A 47 -18.49 0.17 -7.55
N LEU A 48 -17.98 -1.02 -7.87
CA LEU A 48 -18.66 -2.01 -8.72
C LEU A 48 -19.91 -2.58 -8.04
N SER A 49 -19.84 -2.90 -6.75
CA SER A 49 -20.98 -3.42 -5.97
C SER A 49 -22.15 -2.43 -5.94
N TYR A 50 -21.85 -1.13 -5.85
CA TYR A 50 -22.84 -0.05 -5.90
C TYR A 50 -23.16 0.42 -7.32
N ARG A 51 -22.55 -0.17 -8.37
CA ARG A 51 -22.67 0.27 -9.78
C ARG A 51 -22.43 1.77 -9.96
N SER A 52 -21.51 2.34 -9.18
CA SER A 52 -21.26 3.77 -9.14
C SER A 52 -20.15 4.16 -10.14
N PRO A 53 -20.46 4.83 -11.26
CA PRO A 53 -19.45 5.28 -12.21
C PRO A 53 -18.51 6.32 -11.57
N ALA A 54 -19.03 7.19 -10.70
CA ALA A 54 -18.23 8.12 -9.93
C ALA A 54 -17.24 7.39 -9.00
N GLY A 55 -17.66 6.29 -8.37
CA GLY A 55 -16.79 5.46 -7.54
C GLY A 55 -15.63 4.83 -8.31
N VAL A 56 -15.85 4.42 -9.56
CA VAL A 56 -14.80 3.87 -10.43
C VAL A 56 -13.79 4.96 -10.79
N ILE A 57 -14.27 6.16 -11.16
CA ILE A 57 -13.39 7.30 -11.47
C ILE A 57 -12.55 7.68 -10.25
N LEU A 58 -13.18 7.78 -9.07
CA LEU A 58 -12.48 8.07 -7.82
C LEU A 58 -11.43 7.01 -7.48
N THR A 59 -11.73 5.74 -7.71
CA THR A 59 -10.77 4.66 -7.51
C THR A 59 -9.56 4.81 -8.43
N GLY A 60 -9.77 5.17 -9.70
CA GLY A 60 -8.69 5.46 -10.64
C GLY A 60 -7.84 6.65 -10.21
N LEU A 61 -8.45 7.72 -9.69
CA LEU A 61 -7.74 8.87 -9.15
C LEU A 61 -6.87 8.48 -7.96
N VAL A 62 -7.44 7.75 -6.99
CA VAL A 62 -6.70 7.27 -5.81
C VAL A 62 -5.53 6.39 -6.22
N TYR A 63 -5.71 5.50 -7.20
CA TYR A 63 -4.62 4.69 -7.73
C TYR A 63 -3.48 5.54 -8.30
N LEU A 64 -3.78 6.59 -9.07
CA LEU A 64 -2.76 7.51 -9.58
C LEU A 64 -2.01 8.23 -8.45
N VAL A 65 -2.72 8.69 -7.42
CA VAL A 65 -2.10 9.32 -6.24
C VAL A 65 -1.18 8.33 -5.54
N TYR A 66 -1.58 7.07 -5.40
CA TYR A 66 -0.74 6.02 -4.82
C TYR A 66 0.53 5.76 -5.63
N GLN A 67 0.45 5.72 -6.96
CA GLN A 67 1.64 5.55 -7.80
C GLN A 67 2.63 6.71 -7.64
N VAL A 68 2.11 7.95 -7.56
CA VAL A 68 2.95 9.13 -7.30
C VAL A 68 3.59 9.04 -5.91
N ALA A 69 2.82 8.71 -4.87
CA ALA A 69 3.33 8.60 -3.50
C ALA A 69 4.40 7.50 -3.37
N LEU A 70 4.16 6.33 -3.94
CA LEU A 70 5.11 5.21 -3.93
C LEU A 70 6.43 5.58 -4.59
N LYS A 71 6.40 6.34 -5.69
CA LYS A 71 7.61 6.79 -6.37
C LYS A 71 8.47 7.68 -5.46
N TYR A 72 7.85 8.55 -4.65
CA TYR A 72 8.57 9.35 -3.67
C TYR A 72 9.10 8.51 -2.50
N GLU A 73 8.31 7.56 -1.99
CA GLU A 73 8.75 6.67 -0.90
C GLU A 73 9.92 5.77 -1.33
N GLU A 74 9.90 5.25 -2.55
CA GLU A 74 10.98 4.43 -3.11
C GLU A 74 12.28 5.25 -3.28
N ASP A 75 12.18 6.47 -3.78
CA ASP A 75 13.32 7.38 -3.93
C ASP A 75 13.96 7.74 -2.58
N LEU A 76 13.13 8.02 -1.57
CA LEU A 76 13.59 8.28 -0.20
C LEU A 76 14.29 7.07 0.43
N LYS A 77 13.77 5.85 0.22
CA LYS A 77 14.41 4.61 0.70
C LYS A 77 15.73 4.34 -0.02
N SER A 78 15.80 4.61 -1.32
CA SER A 78 17.04 4.50 -2.11
C SER A 78 18.12 5.47 -1.60
N SER A 79 17.76 6.72 -1.30
CA SER A 79 18.69 7.73 -0.78
C SER A 79 19.27 7.39 0.59
N LYS A 80 18.55 6.66 1.46
CA LYS A 80 19.05 6.24 2.78
C LYS A 80 19.94 4.98 2.74
N THR A 81 20.02 4.32 1.58
CA THR A 81 20.79 3.07 1.39
C THR A 81 22.16 3.33 0.72
N LYS A 82 22.54 4.60 0.51
CA LYS A 82 23.91 5.02 0.19
C LYS A 82 24.61 5.53 1.44
#